data_AF-A0A958LNE9-F1
#
_entry.id   AF-A0A958LNE9-F1
#
_cell.length_a   1.000
_cell.length_b   1.000
_cell.length_c   1.000
_cell.angle_alpha   90.00
_cell.angle_beta   90.00
_cell.angle_gamma   90.00
#
_symmetry.space_group_name_H-M   'P 1'
#
loop_
_entity.id
_entity.type
_entity.pdbx_description
1 polymer ?
#
loop_
_entity_poly.entity_id
_entity_poly.type
_entity_poly.pdbx_seq_one_letter_code
_entity_poly.pdbx_strand_id
1 'polypeptide(L)'
;MKGASEQTGISISKWGCSLVVLVVMTACSPFHAEDPLLDGSNSSGALGGDPVAQEKAMAYLQSNCLGCHGANGSGGVSNITDINHLIASGLIVPGNPTAGRLIGSMEDGSMPTAQRASTADLQIIRDWLGSDWQAGGNGSDGSGDPGGGGTTPPTPALVATYDSIRANILVPKCIACHGPNKADDNVRYDTYAFTLGAGGYKNSLNLVDPTASSFYRECNSGKMPPQNKGYQPLTPTELQVVYDWMLSGAPEK
;
A
#
# COMPACT_ATOMS: atom_id res chain seq x y z
N MET A 1 -32.39 53.52 8.19
CA MET A 1 -31.28 54.50 8.21
C MET A 1 -30.08 53.77 7.62
N LYS A 2 -29.90 53.80 6.29
CA LYS A 2 -29.04 54.72 5.49
C LYS A 2 -27.54 54.63 5.84
N GLY A 3 -26.74 54.32 4.81
CA GLY A 3 -25.27 54.45 4.73
C GLY A 3 -24.65 53.21 4.05
N ALA A 4 -24.56 53.09 2.71
CA ALA A 4 -23.66 53.79 1.78
C ALA A 4 -22.18 53.54 2.15
N SER A 5 -21.48 52.62 1.47
CA SER A 5 -20.75 52.75 0.19
C SER A 5 -19.32 53.25 0.38
N GLU A 6 -18.33 52.46 -0.02
CA GLU A 6 -17.10 52.99 -0.64
C GLU A 6 -16.40 51.90 -1.45
N GLN A 7 -16.29 52.16 -2.76
CA GLN A 7 -15.45 51.45 -3.71
C GLN A 7 -14.17 52.28 -3.92
N THR A 8 -13.02 51.63 -3.86
CA THR A 8 -11.76 52.05 -4.51
C THR A 8 -11.09 50.74 -4.95
N GLY A 9 -10.66 50.48 -6.19
CA GLY A 9 -10.21 51.36 -7.25
C GLY A 9 -8.69 51.22 -7.36
N ILE A 10 -8.16 50.12 -7.91
CA ILE A 10 -6.73 50.03 -8.27
C ILE A 10 -6.54 49.57 -9.72
N SER A 11 -5.71 50.37 -10.37
CA SER A 11 -5.41 50.53 -11.78
C SER A 11 -4.79 49.31 -12.47
N ILE A 12 -5.29 49.12 -13.68
CA ILE A 12 -4.70 48.45 -14.84
C ILE A 12 -3.29 49.03 -15.13
N SER A 13 -2.30 48.16 -15.42
CA SER A 13 -1.09 48.56 -16.14
C SER A 13 -0.74 47.53 -17.21
N LYS A 14 -1.05 47.89 -18.46
CA LYS A 14 -0.59 47.27 -19.68
C LYS A 14 0.89 47.57 -19.86
N TRP A 15 1.73 46.56 -20.09
CA TRP A 15 3.07 46.74 -20.66
C TRP A 15 3.18 45.87 -21.92
N GLY A 16 3.39 46.57 -23.04
CA GLY A 16 3.61 46.01 -24.37
C GLY A 16 4.95 45.26 -24.46
N CYS A 17 5.00 44.26 -25.33
CA CYS A 17 5.65 44.38 -26.64
C CYS A 17 7.13 44.82 -26.56
N SER A 18 8.04 43.86 -26.66
CA SER A 18 9.14 44.02 -27.62
C SER A 18 9.71 42.66 -28.00
N LEU A 19 9.36 42.26 -29.22
CA LEU A 19 9.99 41.20 -29.99
C LEU A 19 11.41 41.67 -30.31
N VAL A 20 12.44 40.97 -29.82
CA VAL A 20 13.81 41.10 -30.34
C VAL A 20 14.12 39.82 -31.08
N VAL A 21 14.06 39.93 -32.41
CA VAL A 21 14.55 38.93 -33.35
C VAL A 21 16.08 39.04 -33.36
N LEU A 22 16.76 38.07 -32.74
CA LEU A 22 18.19 37.88 -32.92
C LEU A 22 18.39 36.76 -33.94
N VAL A 23 18.72 37.15 -35.17
CA VAL A 23 19.22 36.26 -36.21
C VAL A 23 20.65 35.90 -35.86
N VAL A 24 20.89 34.65 -35.49
CA VAL A 24 22.24 34.05 -35.50
C VAL A 24 22.22 32.96 -36.57
N MET A 25 22.79 33.28 -37.73
CA MET A 25 23.27 32.26 -38.65
C MET A 25 24.60 31.73 -38.11
N THR A 26 24.78 30.40 -38.11
CA THR A 26 25.93 29.66 -38.66
C THR A 26 26.07 28.29 -37.98
N ALA A 27 25.71 27.21 -38.70
CA ALA A 27 26.52 26.00 -38.91
C ALA A 27 25.61 24.86 -39.42
N CYS A 28 25.82 24.47 -40.68
CA CYS A 28 25.31 23.21 -41.23
C CYS A 28 26.09 22.05 -40.62
N SER A 29 25.38 21.12 -39.97
CA SER A 29 25.83 19.75 -39.73
C SER A 29 24.81 18.80 -40.36
N PRO A 30 25.24 17.65 -40.93
CA PRO A 30 24.36 16.77 -41.66
C PRO A 30 23.37 16.09 -40.71
N PHE A 31 22.08 16.27 -41.00
CA PHE A 31 20.97 15.60 -40.36
C PHE A 31 20.91 14.16 -40.90
N HIS A 32 21.35 13.19 -40.10
CA HIS A 32 20.95 11.80 -40.31
C HIS A 32 19.53 11.64 -39.78
N ALA A 33 18.65 11.15 -40.65
CA ALA A 33 17.33 10.70 -40.28
C ALA A 33 17.45 9.36 -39.56
N GLU A 34 16.92 9.29 -38.34
CA GLU A 34 16.56 8.04 -37.69
C GLU A 34 15.16 8.15 -37.08
N ASP A 35 14.46 7.03 -37.17
CA ASP A 35 13.02 6.85 -37.16
C ASP A 35 12.27 7.30 -35.89
N PRO A 36 10.94 7.55 -36.02
CA PRO A 36 10.09 7.92 -34.90
C PRO A 36 9.62 6.66 -34.17
N LEU A 37 10.15 6.42 -32.97
CA LEU A 37 9.50 5.55 -31.99
C LEU A 37 8.99 6.36 -30.80
N LEU A 38 7.68 6.21 -30.64
CA LEU A 38 6.81 6.72 -29.61
C LEU A 38 7.39 6.47 -28.21
N ASP A 39 7.66 7.53 -27.47
CA ASP A 39 7.62 7.51 -26.00
C ASP A 39 6.63 8.58 -25.54
N GLY A 40 5.37 8.17 -25.50
CA GLY A 40 4.34 8.87 -24.74
C GLY A 40 4.33 8.34 -23.31
N SER A 41 5.35 8.68 -22.52
CA SER A 41 5.35 8.45 -21.07
C SER A 41 4.37 9.40 -20.38
N ASN A 42 3.10 9.02 -20.41
CA ASN A 42 2.12 9.51 -19.45
C ASN A 42 2.37 8.82 -18.10
N SER A 43 3.33 9.35 -17.35
CA SER A 43 3.60 8.95 -15.97
C SER A 43 2.49 9.44 -15.04
N SER A 44 1.35 8.74 -15.05
CA SER A 44 0.38 8.80 -13.96
C SER A 44 0.70 7.68 -12.98
N GLY A 45 1.45 8.03 -11.93
CA GLY A 45 1.78 7.26 -10.72
C GLY A 45 1.40 5.78 -10.72
N ALA A 46 2.26 4.94 -11.30
CA ALA A 46 2.22 3.49 -11.05
C ALA A 46 2.80 3.24 -9.65
N LEU A 47 1.91 2.92 -8.70
CA LEU A 47 2.31 2.21 -7.49
C LEU A 47 2.95 0.89 -7.94
N GLY A 48 4.08 0.53 -7.32
CA GLY A 48 5.05 -0.47 -7.80
C GLY A 48 4.50 -1.79 -8.31
N GLY A 49 5.30 -2.54 -9.05
CA GLY A 49 4.93 -3.85 -9.63
C GLY A 49 5.13 -3.88 -11.14
N ASP A 50 5.28 -5.08 -11.71
CA ASP A 50 5.28 -5.26 -13.17
C ASP A 50 3.94 -4.76 -13.75
N PRO A 51 3.93 -3.73 -14.62
CA PRO A 51 2.71 -3.19 -15.21
C PRO A 51 1.86 -4.26 -15.90
N VAL A 52 2.49 -5.27 -16.51
CA VAL A 52 1.77 -6.36 -17.20
C VAL A 52 1.11 -7.29 -16.18
N ALA A 53 1.80 -7.64 -15.09
CA ALA A 53 1.22 -8.43 -14.02
C ALA A 53 0.06 -7.68 -13.33
N GLN A 54 0.21 -6.38 -13.10
CA GLN A 54 -0.86 -5.53 -12.57
C GLN A 54 -2.07 -5.48 -13.50
N GLU A 55 -1.87 -5.27 -14.79
CA GLU A 55 -2.98 -5.26 -15.75
C GLU A 55 -3.77 -6.58 -15.71
N LYS A 56 -3.08 -7.72 -15.71
CA LYS A 56 -3.70 -9.05 -15.60
C LYS A 56 -4.46 -9.22 -14.28
N ALA A 57 -3.87 -8.83 -13.16
CA ALA A 57 -4.52 -8.91 -11.86
C ALA A 57 -5.75 -8.00 -11.79
N MET A 58 -5.67 -6.77 -12.29
CA MET A 58 -6.82 -5.85 -12.30
C MET A 58 -7.94 -6.38 -13.19
N ALA A 59 -7.63 -6.91 -14.37
CA ALA A 59 -8.61 -7.55 -15.23
C ALA A 59 -9.29 -8.74 -14.53
N TYR A 60 -8.51 -9.55 -13.83
CA TYR A 60 -9.04 -10.67 -13.05
C TYR A 60 -9.96 -10.20 -11.91
N LEU A 61 -9.55 -9.22 -11.09
CA LEU A 61 -10.34 -8.68 -9.99
C LEU A 61 -11.61 -7.98 -10.48
N GLN A 62 -11.53 -7.25 -11.60
CA GLN A 62 -12.69 -6.62 -12.24
C GLN A 62 -13.73 -7.65 -12.69
N SER A 63 -13.28 -8.71 -13.35
CA SER A 63 -14.17 -9.74 -13.90
C SER A 63 -14.78 -10.63 -12.81
N ASN A 64 -13.98 -11.02 -11.82
CA ASN A 64 -14.34 -12.11 -10.90
C ASN A 64 -14.72 -11.64 -9.49
N CYS A 65 -14.33 -10.43 -9.08
CA CYS A 65 -14.49 -9.98 -7.70
C CYS A 65 -15.33 -8.70 -7.57
N LEU A 66 -15.24 -7.78 -8.54
CA LEU A 66 -15.83 -6.44 -8.45
C LEU A 66 -17.35 -6.45 -8.27
N GLY A 67 -18.06 -7.44 -8.83
CA GLY A 67 -19.52 -7.54 -8.69
C GLY A 67 -19.98 -7.58 -7.22
N CYS A 68 -19.21 -8.23 -6.34
CA CYS A 68 -19.50 -8.27 -4.90
C CYS A 68 -18.59 -7.36 -4.08
N HIS A 69 -17.41 -6.99 -4.56
CA HIS A 69 -16.42 -6.23 -3.78
C HIS A 69 -16.13 -4.82 -4.34
N GLY A 70 -17.00 -4.27 -5.20
CA GLY A 70 -16.95 -2.86 -5.63
C GLY A 70 -17.56 -1.91 -4.60
N ALA A 71 -17.59 -0.60 -4.94
CA ALA A 71 -18.04 0.49 -4.06
C ALA A 71 -19.36 0.24 -3.33
N ASN A 72 -20.28 -0.46 -4.00
CA ASN A 72 -21.61 -0.78 -3.49
C ASN A 72 -21.83 -2.30 -3.32
N GLY A 73 -20.74 -3.07 -3.32
CA GLY A 73 -20.77 -4.52 -3.25
C GLY A 73 -20.99 -5.04 -1.82
N SER A 74 -21.64 -6.20 -1.70
CA SER A 74 -21.97 -6.82 -0.42
C SER A 74 -20.79 -7.56 0.26
N GLY A 75 -19.62 -7.60 -0.38
CA GLY A 75 -18.46 -8.40 0.03
C GLY A 75 -17.52 -7.74 1.04
N GLY A 76 -17.86 -6.55 1.55
CA GLY A 76 -17.17 -5.94 2.71
C GLY A 76 -15.74 -5.44 2.49
N VAL A 77 -15.26 -5.43 1.24
CA VAL A 77 -13.94 -4.89 0.85
C VAL A 77 -14.03 -3.45 0.37
N SER A 78 -15.23 -2.91 0.16
CA SER A 78 -15.51 -1.56 -0.37
C SER A 78 -15.01 -1.31 -1.80
N ASN A 79 -13.77 -1.61 -2.16
CA ASN A 79 -13.31 -1.55 -3.55
C ASN A 79 -12.12 -2.47 -3.81
N ILE A 80 -12.36 -3.60 -4.48
CA ILE A 80 -11.34 -4.60 -4.82
C ILE A 80 -10.37 -4.16 -5.93
N THR A 81 -10.62 -3.03 -6.58
CA THR A 81 -9.78 -2.50 -7.66
C THR A 81 -9.02 -1.23 -7.28
N ASP A 82 -9.20 -0.73 -6.05
CA ASP A 82 -8.44 0.39 -5.53
C ASP A 82 -7.20 -0.12 -4.80
N ILE A 83 -6.05 -0.10 -5.49
CA ILE A 83 -4.78 -0.61 -4.96
C ILE A 83 -4.39 0.09 -3.65
N ASN A 84 -4.57 1.42 -3.55
CA ASN A 84 -4.25 2.15 -2.33
C ASN A 84 -5.10 1.68 -1.16
N HIS A 85 -6.40 1.48 -1.39
CA HIS A 85 -7.30 0.94 -0.39
C HIS A 85 -6.93 -0.50 0.01
N LEU A 86 -6.56 -1.35 -0.94
CA LEU A 86 -6.14 -2.73 -0.66
C LEU A 86 -4.87 -2.78 0.21
N ILE A 87 -3.90 -1.90 -0.06
CA ILE A 87 -2.68 -1.77 0.75
C ILE A 87 -3.03 -1.22 2.15
N ALA A 88 -3.81 -0.13 2.20
CA ALA A 88 -4.18 0.52 3.45
C ALA A 88 -5.00 -0.40 4.39
N SER A 89 -5.79 -1.30 3.82
CA SER A 89 -6.58 -2.29 4.54
C SER A 89 -5.87 -3.63 4.81
N GLY A 90 -4.60 -3.78 4.39
CA GLY A 90 -3.83 -5.02 4.55
C GLY A 90 -4.40 -6.21 3.77
N LEU A 91 -5.28 -5.96 2.80
CA LEU A 91 -5.79 -7.00 1.92
C LEU A 91 -4.71 -7.48 0.95
N ILE A 92 -3.82 -6.59 0.53
CA ILE A 92 -2.60 -6.94 -0.19
C ILE A 92 -1.39 -6.38 0.56
N VAL A 93 -0.29 -7.12 0.51
CA VAL A 93 1.01 -6.67 1.00
C VAL A 93 1.97 -6.76 -0.17
N PRO A 94 2.35 -5.61 -0.73
CA PRO A 94 3.21 -5.67 -1.87
C PRO A 94 4.61 -6.19 -1.58
N GLY A 95 5.17 -6.98 -2.49
CA GLY A 95 6.44 -7.68 -2.29
C GLY A 95 6.32 -8.94 -1.41
N ASN A 96 5.15 -9.17 -0.81
CA ASN A 96 4.87 -10.33 0.02
C ASN A 96 3.43 -10.86 -0.24
N PRO A 97 3.23 -11.64 -1.31
CA PRO A 97 1.90 -12.09 -1.74
C PRO A 97 1.15 -12.87 -0.65
N THR A 98 1.87 -13.58 0.22
CA THR A 98 1.26 -14.42 1.27
C THR A 98 0.86 -13.65 2.52
N ALA A 99 1.29 -12.40 2.64
CA ALA A 99 1.08 -11.64 3.87
C ALA A 99 -0.21 -10.79 3.84
N GLY A 100 -0.81 -10.59 2.67
CA GLY A 100 -2.13 -9.96 2.55
C GLY A 100 -3.29 -10.95 2.70
N ARG A 101 -4.45 -10.48 3.18
CA ARG A 101 -5.64 -11.34 3.35
C ARG A 101 -6.29 -11.79 2.02
N LEU A 102 -6.03 -11.12 0.91
CA LEU A 102 -6.59 -11.45 -0.40
C LEU A 102 -6.22 -12.88 -0.81
N ILE A 103 -4.91 -13.19 -0.86
CA ILE A 103 -4.44 -14.52 -1.26
C ILE A 103 -4.87 -15.58 -0.26
N GLY A 104 -4.77 -15.31 1.05
CA GLY A 104 -5.20 -16.26 2.07
C GLY A 104 -6.69 -16.65 1.94
N SER A 105 -7.56 -15.69 1.60
CA SER A 105 -8.99 -15.97 1.40
C SER A 105 -9.27 -16.74 0.10
N MET A 106 -8.43 -16.56 -0.92
CA MET A 106 -8.49 -17.33 -2.16
C MET A 106 -7.97 -18.78 -1.95
N GLU A 107 -6.90 -18.93 -1.17
CA GLU A 107 -6.29 -20.22 -0.85
C GLU A 107 -7.16 -21.06 0.08
N ASP A 108 -7.75 -20.48 1.13
CA ASP A 108 -8.63 -21.21 2.06
C ASP A 108 -10.02 -21.50 1.46
N GLY A 109 -10.33 -20.92 0.30
CA GLY A 109 -11.57 -21.11 -0.42
C GLY A 109 -12.78 -20.38 0.18
N SER A 110 -12.56 -19.51 1.18
CA SER A 110 -13.60 -18.60 1.67
C SER A 110 -14.02 -17.59 0.59
N MET A 111 -13.13 -17.30 -0.36
CA MET A 111 -13.40 -16.52 -1.56
C MET A 111 -12.74 -17.18 -2.80
N PRO A 112 -13.28 -16.97 -4.00
CA PRO A 112 -14.64 -16.51 -4.28
C PRO A 112 -15.70 -17.52 -3.80
N THR A 113 -16.86 -17.03 -3.33
CA THR A 113 -17.92 -17.89 -2.78
C THR A 113 -18.65 -18.73 -3.84
N ALA A 114 -18.71 -18.26 -5.09
CA ALA A 114 -19.37 -18.97 -6.18
C ALA A 114 -18.56 -20.17 -6.67
N GLN A 115 -17.24 -19.98 -6.80
CA GLN A 115 -16.30 -21.03 -7.16
C GLN A 115 -14.91 -20.66 -6.66
N ARG A 116 -14.23 -21.62 -6.04
CA ARG A 116 -12.87 -21.45 -5.57
C ARG A 116 -11.94 -21.09 -6.72
N ALA A 117 -11.03 -20.14 -6.48
CA ALA A 117 -10.02 -19.75 -7.46
C ALA A 117 -9.16 -20.96 -7.85
N SER A 118 -8.86 -21.08 -9.15
CA SER A 118 -7.93 -22.11 -9.62
C SER A 118 -6.48 -21.77 -9.23
N THR A 119 -5.58 -22.75 -9.32
CA THR A 119 -4.15 -22.50 -9.11
C THR A 119 -3.60 -21.44 -10.09
N ALA A 120 -4.10 -21.42 -11.33
CA ALA A 120 -3.71 -20.45 -12.34
C ALA A 120 -4.20 -19.04 -11.97
N ASP A 121 -5.43 -18.91 -11.47
CA ASP A 121 -5.98 -17.63 -11.03
C ASP A 121 -5.25 -17.07 -9.81
N LEU A 122 -4.94 -17.94 -8.83
CA LEU A 122 -4.10 -17.59 -7.70
C LEU A 122 -2.73 -17.08 -8.17
N GLN A 123 -2.17 -17.68 -9.22
CA GLN A 123 -0.87 -17.27 -9.76
C GLN A 123 -0.92 -15.86 -10.37
N ILE A 124 -2.01 -15.45 -11.03
CA ILE A 124 -2.18 -14.08 -11.54
C ILE A 124 -1.99 -13.04 -10.42
N ILE A 125 -2.59 -13.30 -9.25
CA ILE A 125 -2.49 -12.39 -8.10
C ILE A 125 -1.11 -12.48 -7.42
N ARG A 126 -0.51 -13.68 -7.36
CA ARG A 126 0.86 -13.85 -6.81
C ARG A 126 1.92 -13.16 -7.65
N ASP A 127 1.82 -13.25 -8.98
CA ASP A 127 2.76 -12.60 -9.90
C ASP A 127 2.67 -11.08 -9.75
N TRP A 128 1.46 -10.54 -9.63
CA TRP A 128 1.25 -9.12 -9.38
C TRP A 128 1.85 -8.66 -8.05
N LEU A 129 1.67 -9.41 -6.96
CA LEU A 129 2.15 -9.05 -5.62
C LEU A 129 3.59 -9.51 -5.31
N GLY A 130 4.26 -10.13 -6.28
CA GLY A 130 5.56 -10.78 -6.14
C GLY A 130 6.69 -9.84 -5.72
N SER A 131 7.87 -10.43 -5.51
CA SER A 131 9.06 -9.77 -4.95
C SER A 131 9.59 -8.58 -5.74
N ASP A 132 9.23 -8.47 -7.02
CA ASP A 132 9.63 -7.36 -7.88
C ASP A 132 8.74 -6.12 -7.68
N TRP A 133 7.77 -6.20 -6.78
CA TRP A 133 7.00 -5.04 -6.34
C TRP A 133 7.88 -4.05 -5.58
N GLN A 134 8.27 -2.98 -6.25
CA GLN A 134 8.94 -1.86 -5.62
C GLN A 134 7.92 -0.87 -5.06
N ALA A 135 7.61 -0.96 -3.76
CA ALA A 135 6.71 -0.03 -3.10
C ALA A 135 7.30 1.40 -3.14
N GLY A 136 6.83 2.21 -4.09
CA GLY A 136 7.42 3.50 -4.41
C GLY A 136 8.39 3.34 -5.58
N GLY A 137 7.96 3.77 -6.76
CA GLY A 137 8.75 3.65 -7.98
C GLY A 137 10.12 4.29 -7.83
N ASN A 138 11.16 3.45 -7.88
CA ASN A 138 12.47 3.88 -8.33
C ASN A 138 12.94 2.84 -9.34
N GLY A 139 12.51 3.02 -10.59
CA GLY A 139 12.79 2.13 -11.70
C GLY A 139 14.27 1.75 -11.74
N SER A 140 14.55 0.49 -11.46
CA SER A 140 15.80 -0.14 -11.87
C SER A 140 15.52 -0.79 -13.23
N ASP A 141 16.36 -0.39 -14.16
CA ASP A 141 16.42 -0.76 -15.56
C ASP A 141 16.23 -2.26 -15.83
N GLY A 142 15.31 -2.54 -16.75
CA GLY A 142 15.01 -3.88 -17.23
C GLY A 142 16.26 -4.56 -17.79
N SER A 143 16.81 -5.47 -16.99
CA SER A 143 17.75 -6.50 -17.43
C SER A 143 17.15 -7.83 -17.02
N GLY A 144 16.37 -8.44 -17.92
CA GLY A 144 15.78 -9.74 -17.70
C GLY A 144 16.85 -10.83 -17.59
N ASP A 145 16.73 -11.67 -16.57
CA ASP A 145 17.39 -12.97 -16.50
C ASP A 145 16.33 -14.07 -16.27
N PRO A 146 16.16 -15.05 -17.17
CA PRO A 146 15.29 -16.19 -16.95
C PRO A 146 16.08 -17.28 -16.21
N GLY A 147 16.31 -17.07 -14.91
CA GLY A 147 17.10 -17.98 -14.07
C GLY A 147 16.43 -18.24 -12.73
N GLY A 148 15.65 -19.31 -12.65
CA GLY A 148 14.99 -19.75 -11.42
C GLY A 148 15.97 -19.95 -10.26
N GLY A 149 15.75 -19.19 -9.19
CA GLY A 149 16.38 -19.37 -7.89
C GLY A 149 15.57 -18.56 -6.89
N GLY A 150 14.77 -19.24 -6.07
CA GLY A 150 14.02 -18.62 -4.98
C GLY A 150 14.98 -18.04 -3.94
N THR A 151 15.50 -16.85 -4.20
CA THR A 151 16.11 -16.01 -3.19
C THR A 151 14.97 -15.31 -2.48
N THR A 152 14.60 -15.82 -1.31
CA THR A 152 13.76 -15.11 -0.35
C THR A 152 14.24 -13.65 -0.31
N PRO A 153 13.36 -12.67 -0.57
CA PRO A 153 13.73 -11.27 -0.44
C PRO A 153 14.41 -11.07 0.91
N PRO A 154 15.49 -10.28 1.01
CA PRO A 154 16.09 -9.97 2.30
C PRO A 154 14.97 -9.41 3.18
N THR A 155 14.62 -10.16 4.25
CA THR A 155 13.67 -9.70 5.25
C THR A 155 14.13 -8.31 5.67
N PRO A 156 13.32 -7.25 5.44
CA PRO A 156 13.71 -5.91 5.83
C PRO A 156 14.13 -5.93 7.30
N ALA A 157 15.27 -5.32 7.62
CA ALA A 157 15.73 -5.24 8.99
C ALA A 157 14.63 -4.55 9.82
N LEU A 158 14.08 -5.28 10.80
CA LEU A 158 13.04 -4.75 11.66
C LEU A 158 13.63 -3.67 12.57
N VAL A 159 13.11 -2.45 12.45
CA VAL A 159 13.44 -1.31 13.31
C VAL A 159 12.29 -1.07 14.28
N ALA A 160 12.59 -0.63 15.51
CA ALA A 160 11.62 -0.32 16.57
C ALA A 160 10.93 1.03 16.35
N THR A 161 10.27 1.18 15.20
CA THR A 161 9.52 2.38 14.78
C THR A 161 8.17 1.98 14.22
N TYR A 162 7.18 2.88 14.30
CA TYR A 162 5.83 2.58 13.80
C TYR A 162 5.85 2.21 12.32
N ASP A 163 6.60 2.93 11.48
CA ASP A 163 6.70 2.64 10.04
C ASP A 163 7.17 1.20 9.77
N SER A 164 8.21 0.76 10.48
CA SER A 164 8.77 -0.58 10.34
C SER A 164 7.79 -1.66 10.83
N ILE A 165 7.22 -1.52 12.03
CA ILE A 165 6.27 -2.53 12.53
C ILE A 165 4.97 -2.51 11.72
N ARG A 166 4.55 -1.36 11.20
CA ARG A 166 3.34 -1.25 10.38
C ARG A 166 3.52 -2.02 9.10
N ALA A 167 4.60 -1.76 8.36
CA ALA A 167 4.87 -2.40 7.09
C ALA A 167 5.07 -3.92 7.23
N ASN A 168 5.79 -4.35 8.27
CA ASN A 168 6.25 -5.73 8.39
C ASN A 168 5.40 -6.61 9.31
N ILE A 169 4.58 -6.02 10.20
CA ILE A 169 3.79 -6.76 11.21
C ILE A 169 2.31 -6.37 11.15
N LEU A 170 1.96 -5.09 11.32
CA LEU A 170 0.55 -4.69 11.49
C LEU A 170 -0.26 -4.88 10.21
N VAL A 171 0.23 -4.38 9.07
CA VAL A 171 -0.42 -4.56 7.76
C VAL A 171 -0.60 -6.04 7.44
N PRO A 172 0.44 -6.89 7.48
CA PRO A 172 0.28 -8.29 7.10
C PRO A 172 -0.49 -9.16 8.09
N LYS A 173 -0.41 -8.86 9.40
CA LYS A 173 -0.92 -9.80 10.43
C LYS A 173 -2.13 -9.28 11.20
N CYS A 174 -2.37 -7.97 11.23
CA CYS A 174 -3.30 -7.37 12.18
C CYS A 174 -4.45 -6.59 11.52
N ILE A 175 -4.19 -5.78 10.49
CA ILE A 175 -5.16 -4.81 9.95
C ILE A 175 -6.40 -5.48 9.34
N ALA A 176 -6.29 -6.70 8.81
CA ALA A 176 -7.43 -7.43 8.27
C ALA A 176 -8.59 -7.64 9.28
N CYS A 177 -8.29 -7.64 10.59
CA CYS A 177 -9.29 -7.71 11.66
C CYS A 177 -9.32 -6.44 12.55
N HIS A 178 -8.26 -5.63 12.53
CA HIS A 178 -8.07 -4.43 13.35
C HIS A 178 -7.74 -3.20 12.49
N GLY A 179 -8.54 -2.96 11.45
CA GLY A 179 -8.36 -1.92 10.44
C GLY A 179 -9.65 -1.20 10.03
N PRO A 180 -9.65 -0.42 8.93
CA PRO A 180 -10.78 0.40 8.50
C PRO A 180 -12.09 -0.37 8.33
N ASN A 181 -12.00 -1.59 7.81
CA ASN A 181 -13.16 -2.41 7.48
C ASN A 181 -13.66 -3.25 8.66
N LYS A 182 -12.83 -3.44 9.70
CA LYS A 182 -13.12 -4.31 10.84
C LYS A 182 -12.30 -3.89 12.06
N ALA A 183 -12.97 -3.67 13.19
CA ALA A 183 -12.34 -3.24 14.44
C ALA A 183 -12.65 -4.24 15.56
N ASP A 184 -12.14 -5.47 15.44
CA ASP A 184 -12.36 -6.52 16.44
C ASP A 184 -11.90 -6.03 17.83
N ASP A 185 -12.72 -6.32 18.85
CA ASP A 185 -12.53 -5.86 20.24
C ASP A 185 -12.40 -4.33 20.39
N ASN A 186 -12.93 -3.57 19.42
CA ASN A 186 -12.81 -2.11 19.35
C ASN A 186 -11.34 -1.62 19.29
N VAL A 187 -10.45 -2.39 18.64
CA VAL A 187 -9.03 -2.05 18.48
C VAL A 187 -8.67 -1.84 17.00
N ARG A 188 -7.78 -0.88 16.72
CA ARG A 188 -7.38 -0.44 15.37
C ARG A 188 -5.87 -0.18 15.27
N TYR A 189 -5.25 -0.60 14.18
CA TYR A 189 -3.78 -0.52 13.95
C TYR A 189 -3.37 0.07 12.59
N ASP A 190 -4.33 0.54 11.80
CA ASP A 190 -4.10 1.00 10.42
C ASP A 190 -3.49 2.40 10.30
N THR A 191 -3.66 3.22 11.34
CA THR A 191 -2.98 4.52 11.49
C THR A 191 -2.23 4.58 12.81
N TYR A 192 -1.21 5.45 12.88
CA TYR A 192 -0.44 5.67 14.10
C TYR A 192 -1.35 6.11 15.25
N ALA A 193 -2.20 7.10 15.00
CA ALA A 193 -3.14 7.62 15.99
C ALA A 193 -4.09 6.53 16.55
N PHE A 194 -4.63 5.66 15.68
CA PHE A 194 -5.51 4.57 16.13
C PHE A 194 -4.77 3.47 16.87
N THR A 195 -3.51 3.20 16.48
CA THR A 195 -2.63 2.27 17.22
C THR A 195 -2.42 2.74 18.67
N LEU A 196 -2.41 4.05 18.90
CA LEU A 196 -2.35 4.67 20.22
C LEU A 196 -3.73 4.87 20.90
N GLY A 197 -4.81 4.33 20.33
CA GLY A 197 -6.17 4.41 20.88
C GLY A 197 -6.90 5.74 20.67
N ALA A 198 -6.52 6.54 19.67
CA ALA A 198 -7.28 7.74 19.31
C ALA A 198 -8.68 7.39 18.77
N GLY A 199 -9.58 8.37 18.70
CA GLY A 199 -10.87 8.23 18.00
C GLY A 199 -11.90 7.34 18.69
N GLY A 200 -11.75 7.04 19.98
CA GLY A 200 -12.69 6.20 20.75
C GLY A 200 -12.42 4.70 20.64
N TYR A 201 -11.33 4.30 19.98
CA TYR A 201 -10.85 2.92 19.98
C TYR A 201 -10.10 2.59 21.28
N LYS A 202 -10.14 1.33 21.68
CA LYS A 202 -9.44 0.83 22.86
C LYS A 202 -7.93 0.94 22.65
N ASN A 203 -7.25 1.67 23.52
CA ASN A 203 -5.79 1.65 23.59
C ASN A 203 -5.34 0.29 24.16
N SER A 204 -4.70 -0.52 23.33
CA SER A 204 -4.19 -1.85 23.72
C SER A 204 -2.74 -1.84 24.20
N LEU A 205 -2.09 -0.65 24.20
CA LEU A 205 -0.69 -0.45 24.54
C LEU A 205 -0.53 0.15 25.94
N ASN A 206 0.50 -0.32 26.63
CA ASN A 206 1.08 0.29 27.81
C ASN A 206 2.55 0.58 27.49
N LEU A 207 2.86 1.87 27.27
CA LEU A 207 4.20 2.32 26.86
C LEU A 207 5.21 2.35 28.03
N VAL A 208 4.75 2.19 29.27
CA VAL A 208 5.61 2.11 30.46
C VAL A 208 6.02 0.66 30.72
N ASP A 209 5.07 -0.26 30.62
CA ASP A 209 5.30 -1.70 30.76
C ASP A 209 4.64 -2.42 29.57
N PRO A 210 5.42 -2.72 28.51
CA PRO A 210 4.90 -3.44 27.36
C PRO A 210 4.27 -4.78 27.73
N THR A 211 4.73 -5.46 28.78
CA THR A 211 4.19 -6.78 29.19
C THR A 211 2.78 -6.69 29.78
N ALA A 212 2.40 -5.54 30.32
CA ALA A 212 1.06 -5.24 30.78
C ALA A 212 0.08 -4.92 29.63
N SER A 213 0.60 -4.55 28.45
CA SER A 213 -0.21 -4.28 27.24
C SER A 213 -1.04 -5.49 26.84
N SER A 214 -2.32 -5.29 26.51
CA SER A 214 -3.10 -6.38 25.91
C SER A 214 -2.55 -6.74 24.53
N PHE A 215 -2.03 -5.78 23.76
CA PHE A 215 -1.34 -6.05 22.49
C PHE A 215 -0.25 -7.12 22.68
N TYR A 216 0.73 -6.83 23.53
CA TYR A 216 1.89 -7.69 23.71
C TYR A 216 1.52 -9.05 24.27
N ARG A 217 0.63 -9.09 25.28
CA ARG A 217 0.26 -10.33 25.95
C ARG A 217 -0.52 -11.28 25.04
N GLU A 218 -1.41 -10.77 24.19
CA GLU A 218 -2.14 -11.59 23.22
C GLU A 218 -1.22 -12.11 22.11
N CYS A 219 -0.24 -11.30 21.66
CA CYS A 219 0.78 -11.74 20.71
C CYS A 219 1.74 -12.79 21.31
N ASN A 220 2.28 -12.53 22.51
CA ASN A 220 3.22 -13.41 23.19
C ASN A 220 2.59 -14.76 23.59
N SER A 221 1.28 -14.79 23.86
CA SER A 221 0.56 -16.03 24.15
C SER A 221 0.11 -16.81 22.91
N GLY A 222 0.37 -16.29 21.70
CA GLY A 222 -0.01 -16.92 20.43
C GLY A 222 -1.51 -16.83 20.11
N LYS A 223 -2.31 -16.11 20.92
CA LYS A 223 -3.73 -15.89 20.64
C LYS A 223 -3.95 -14.96 19.45
N MET A 224 -3.04 -14.01 19.26
CA MET A 224 -3.05 -13.07 18.14
C MET A 224 -1.72 -13.09 17.37
N PRO A 225 -1.76 -13.09 16.03
CA PRO A 225 -2.95 -13.21 15.19
C PRO A 225 -3.58 -14.62 15.25
N PRO A 226 -4.87 -14.78 14.91
CA PRO A 226 -5.60 -16.04 15.11
C PRO A 226 -5.12 -17.14 14.16
N GLN A 227 -4.38 -18.11 14.70
CA GLN A 227 -3.83 -19.24 13.94
C GLN A 227 -4.90 -20.09 13.27
N ASN A 228 -6.07 -20.22 13.91
CA ASN A 228 -7.22 -20.93 13.34
C ASN A 228 -7.83 -20.23 12.10
N LYS A 229 -7.38 -19.02 11.76
CA LYS A 229 -7.73 -18.29 10.53
C LYS A 229 -6.57 -18.18 9.53
N GLY A 230 -5.53 -19.00 9.72
CA GLY A 230 -4.38 -19.11 8.81
C GLY A 230 -3.24 -18.13 9.08
N TYR A 231 -3.32 -17.30 10.13
CA TYR A 231 -2.25 -16.35 10.44
C TYR A 231 -1.13 -17.00 11.24
N GLN A 232 0.12 -16.70 10.86
CA GLN A 232 1.29 -17.14 11.62
C GLN A 232 1.49 -16.24 12.85
N PRO A 233 1.88 -16.82 14.01
CA PRO A 233 2.22 -16.03 15.19
C PRO A 233 3.40 -15.09 14.90
N LEU A 234 3.58 -14.08 15.75
CA LEU A 234 4.79 -13.28 15.71
C LEU A 234 5.99 -14.16 16.06
N THR A 235 7.06 -14.01 15.28
CA THR A 235 8.37 -14.58 15.60
C THR A 235 8.93 -13.89 16.85
N PRO A 236 9.90 -14.50 17.55
CA PRO A 236 10.57 -13.86 18.68
C PRO A 236 11.18 -12.49 18.32
N THR A 237 11.73 -12.33 17.11
CA THR A 237 12.29 -11.07 16.61
C THR A 237 11.20 -10.01 16.40
N GLU A 238 10.08 -10.37 15.78
CA GLU A 238 8.95 -9.44 15.61
C GLU A 238 8.35 -9.04 16.96
N LEU A 239 8.23 -9.98 17.90
CA LEU A 239 7.72 -9.68 19.23
C LEU A 239 8.68 -8.75 20.00
N GLN A 240 9.99 -8.97 19.88
CA GLN A 240 11.00 -8.11 20.48
C GLN A 240 10.98 -6.71 19.89
N VAL A 241 10.87 -6.55 18.57
CA VAL A 241 10.87 -5.20 17.97
C VAL A 241 9.63 -4.40 18.36
N VAL A 242 8.48 -5.05 18.54
CA VAL A 242 7.25 -4.42 19.06
C VAL A 242 7.44 -4.04 20.53
N TYR A 243 8.07 -4.91 21.34
CA TYR A 243 8.42 -4.60 22.73
C TYR A 243 9.29 -3.33 22.81
N ASP A 244 10.37 -3.29 22.04
CA ASP A 244 11.32 -2.18 22.02
C ASP A 244 10.68 -0.89 21.50
N TRP A 245 9.80 -0.99 20.50
CA TRP A 245 9.04 0.14 20.01
C TRP A 245 8.12 0.72 21.10
N MET A 246 7.38 -0.12 21.83
CA MET A 246 6.55 0.37 22.95
C MET A 246 7.41 0.99 24.06
N LEU A 247 8.50 0.34 24.44
CA LEU A 247 9.39 0.80 25.51
C LEU A 247 10.10 2.12 25.18
N SER A 248 10.36 2.37 23.90
CA SER A 248 10.93 3.64 23.41
C SER A 248 9.90 4.77 23.28
N GLY A 249 8.67 4.56 23.77
CA GLY A 249 7.60 5.56 23.72
C GLY A 249 6.80 5.55 22.42
N ALA A 250 6.85 4.44 21.67
CA ALA A 250 6.16 4.25 20.40
C ALA A 250 6.49 5.33 19.35
N PRO A 251 7.77 5.56 19.00
CA PRO A 251 8.13 6.55 17.99
C PRO A 251 7.48 6.23 16.63
N GLU A 252 6.97 7.26 15.96
CA GLU A 252 6.37 7.10 14.64
C GLU A 252 7.44 6.74 13.58
N LYS A 253 8.63 7.33 13.70
CA LYS A 253 9.75 7.21 12.75
C LYS A 253 11.07 6.93 13.44
#